data_AF-A0A7C1LUQ0-F1
#
_entry.id   AF-A0A7C1LUQ0-F1
#
_cell.length_a   1.000
_cell.length_b   1.000
_cell.length_c   1.000
_cell.angle_alpha   90.00
_cell.angle_beta   90.00
_cell.angle_gamma   90.00
#
_symmetry.space_group_name_H-M   'P 1'
#
loop_
_entity.id
_entity.type
_entity.pdbx_description
1 polymer ?
#
loop_
_entity_poly.entity_id
_entity_poly.type
_entity_poly.pdbx_seq_one_letter_code
_entity_poly.pdbx_strand_id
1 'polypeptide(L)'
;SLPSLINLDFADVRTILSTGGVAIVGVGESNKKDNRVDDAINDALNTPLLDVSIDGAKGALIHICGGNDMTLSEANSVAKKISEKMDVTDSMVIWGARVSDEFDGFIRVMLLITGIKSPQIFGSGYSINKSVYSSQTKHSKLSLSDDIFNIGEIAFD
;
A
#
# COMPACT_ATOMS: atom_id res chain seq x y z
N SER A 1 -10.60 1.87 -28.17
CA SER A 1 -11.47 2.03 -26.98
C SER A 1 -10.57 2.47 -25.85
N LEU A 2 -10.72 3.69 -25.33
CA LEU A 2 -9.99 4.11 -24.13
C LEU A 2 -10.36 3.15 -22.99
N PRO A 3 -9.41 2.56 -22.25
CA PRO A 3 -9.75 1.69 -21.12
C PRO A 3 -10.59 2.47 -20.12
N SER A 4 -11.67 1.88 -19.64
CA SER A 4 -12.41 2.42 -18.50
C SER A 4 -11.44 2.58 -17.33
N LEU A 5 -11.23 3.82 -16.87
CA LEU A 5 -10.47 4.07 -15.65
C LEU A 5 -11.16 3.35 -14.49
N ILE A 6 -10.38 2.59 -13.72
CA ILE A 6 -10.84 2.07 -12.43
C ILE A 6 -10.38 3.09 -11.40
N ASN A 7 -11.34 3.84 -10.87
CA ASN A 7 -11.06 4.89 -9.89
C ASN A 7 -10.90 4.29 -8.50
N LEU A 8 -9.87 4.72 -7.79
CA LEU A 8 -9.68 4.48 -6.36
C LEU A 8 -10.20 5.67 -5.57
N ASP A 9 -10.77 5.41 -4.39
CA ASP A 9 -11.19 6.46 -3.48
C ASP A 9 -10.57 6.31 -2.08
N PHE A 10 -10.94 7.22 -1.18
CA PHE A 10 -10.42 7.21 0.18
C PHE A 10 -11.00 6.07 1.05
N ALA A 11 -12.18 5.54 0.71
CA ALA A 11 -12.71 4.37 1.39
C ALA A 11 -11.87 3.13 1.10
N ASP A 12 -11.33 3.00 -0.11
CA ASP A 12 -10.40 1.91 -0.48
C ASP A 12 -9.12 1.96 0.35
N VAL A 13 -8.52 3.15 0.48
CA VAL A 13 -7.32 3.37 1.31
C VAL A 13 -7.58 2.97 2.77
N ARG A 14 -8.69 3.45 3.35
CA ARG A 14 -9.07 3.11 4.73
C ARG A 14 -9.28 1.61 4.91
N THR A 15 -9.90 0.97 3.92
CA THR A 15 -10.19 -0.46 3.95
C THR A 15 -8.91 -1.27 3.99
N ILE A 16 -7.92 -0.91 3.17
CA ILE A 16 -6.60 -1.56 3.17
C ILE A 16 -5.83 -1.29 4.46
N LEU A 17 -5.79 -0.06 4.95
CA LEU A 17 -5.12 0.28 6.22
C LEU A 17 -5.77 -0.40 7.44
N SER A 18 -7.07 -0.68 7.38
CA SER A 18 -7.80 -1.36 8.46
C SER A 18 -7.43 -2.85 8.60
N THR A 19 -6.70 -3.44 7.65
CA THR A 19 -6.15 -4.80 7.80
C THR A 19 -5.08 -4.89 8.90
N GLY A 20 -4.52 -3.75 9.31
CA GLY A 20 -3.60 -3.62 10.44
C GLY A 20 -2.21 -4.20 10.18
N GLY A 21 -1.43 -4.33 11.26
CA GLY A 21 -0.03 -4.72 11.15
C GLY A 21 0.84 -3.61 10.56
N VAL A 22 2.00 -3.99 10.06
CA VAL A 22 2.91 -3.05 9.43
C VAL A 22 2.45 -2.75 8.01
N ALA A 23 2.64 -1.51 7.59
CA ALA A 23 2.40 -1.05 6.23
C ALA A 23 3.69 -0.59 5.55
N ILE A 24 3.77 -0.80 4.24
CA ILE A 24 4.80 -0.28 3.35
C ILE A 24 4.14 0.45 2.19
N VAL A 25 4.77 1.55 1.79
CA VAL A 25 4.42 2.26 0.57
C VAL A 25 5.63 2.21 -0.37
N GLY A 26 5.37 1.87 -1.62
CA GLY A 26 6.36 1.79 -2.67
C GLY A 26 5.87 2.47 -3.94
N VAL A 27 6.77 3.10 -4.68
CA VAL A 27 6.48 3.71 -5.98
C VAL A 27 7.58 3.31 -6.93
N GLY A 28 7.19 2.86 -8.11
CA GLY A 28 8.14 2.48 -9.16
C GLY A 28 7.66 2.88 -10.53
N GLU A 29 8.59 3.09 -11.44
CA GLU A 29 8.29 3.58 -12.78
C GLU A 29 9.17 2.93 -13.84
N SER A 30 8.63 2.76 -15.05
CA SER A 30 9.43 2.31 -16.18
C SER A 30 8.85 2.76 -17.52
N ASN A 31 9.76 3.05 -18.47
CA ASN A 31 9.47 3.30 -19.88
C ASN A 31 10.06 2.23 -20.82
N LYS A 32 10.57 1.12 -20.28
CA LYS A 32 11.19 0.08 -21.11
C LYS A 32 10.12 -0.73 -21.86
N LYS A 33 10.00 -0.52 -23.17
CA LYS A 33 8.94 -1.08 -24.02
C LYS A 33 8.62 -2.56 -23.79
N ASP A 34 9.63 -3.41 -23.60
CA ASP A 34 9.41 -4.86 -23.51
C ASP A 34 9.17 -5.36 -22.07
N ASN A 35 9.54 -4.58 -21.04
CA ASN A 35 9.54 -5.07 -19.65
C ASN A 35 9.05 -4.04 -18.61
N ARG A 36 8.41 -2.95 -19.04
CA ARG A 36 8.04 -1.83 -18.14
C ARG A 36 7.17 -2.24 -16.97
N VAL A 37 6.30 -3.24 -17.15
CA VAL A 37 5.46 -3.77 -16.06
C VAL A 37 6.32 -4.38 -14.95
N ASP A 38 7.21 -5.31 -15.29
CA ASP A 38 8.06 -5.98 -14.30
C ASP A 38 9.06 -5.01 -13.66
N ASP A 39 9.63 -4.13 -14.47
CA ASP A 39 10.56 -3.12 -13.98
C ASP A 39 9.89 -2.17 -12.99
N ALA A 40 8.70 -1.64 -13.31
CA ALA A 40 7.97 -0.74 -12.41
C ALA A 40 7.55 -1.45 -11.11
N ILE A 41 7.17 -2.73 -11.17
CA ILE A 41 6.86 -3.53 -9.97
C ILE A 41 8.11 -3.72 -9.11
N ASN A 42 9.23 -4.11 -9.71
CA ASN A 42 10.47 -4.34 -8.97
C ASN A 42 10.99 -3.06 -8.35
N ASP A 43 10.91 -1.94 -9.08
CA ASP A 43 11.25 -0.61 -8.57
C ASP A 43 10.34 -0.21 -7.40
N ALA A 44 9.03 -0.44 -7.51
CA ALA A 44 8.08 -0.15 -6.43
C ALA A 44 8.31 -1.00 -5.18
N LEU A 45 8.71 -2.26 -5.33
CA LEU A 45 8.98 -3.17 -4.21
C LEU A 45 10.37 -2.94 -3.59
N ASN A 46 11.28 -2.30 -4.31
CA ASN A 46 12.62 -2.00 -3.82
C ASN A 46 12.58 -0.81 -2.85
N THR A 47 12.23 -1.09 -1.59
CA THR A 47 12.22 -0.08 -0.51
C THR A 47 13.48 -0.22 0.35
N PRO A 48 14.51 0.64 0.19
CA PRO A 48 15.83 0.45 0.82
C PRO A 48 15.82 0.46 2.36
N LEU A 49 14.75 0.99 2.96
CA LEU A 49 14.63 1.13 4.40
C LEU A 49 14.15 -0.15 5.11
N LEU A 50 13.60 -1.12 4.37
CA LEU A 50 12.95 -2.30 4.92
C LEU A 50 13.18 -3.52 4.01
N ASP A 51 14.13 -4.38 4.38
CA ASP A 51 14.32 -5.69 3.73
C ASP A 51 13.27 -6.68 4.23
N VAL A 52 12.05 -6.54 3.72
CA VAL A 52 10.91 -7.34 4.16
C VAL A 52 10.18 -7.95 2.97
N SER A 53 9.88 -9.24 3.09
CA SER A 53 9.04 -9.92 2.13
C SER A 53 7.60 -9.44 2.28
N ILE A 54 6.93 -9.27 1.13
CA ILE A 54 5.48 -9.00 1.07
C ILE A 54 4.65 -10.30 1.09
N ASP A 55 5.32 -11.45 1.14
CA ASP A 55 4.69 -12.76 1.35
C ASP A 55 3.89 -12.76 2.66
N GLY A 56 2.64 -13.23 2.58
CA GLY A 56 1.72 -13.29 3.71
C GLY A 56 1.03 -11.96 4.04
N ALA A 57 1.24 -10.91 3.23
CA ALA A 57 0.58 -9.62 3.40
C ALA A 57 -0.96 -9.75 3.35
N LYS A 58 -1.66 -8.93 4.12
CA LYS A 58 -3.13 -9.02 4.30
C LYS A 58 -3.92 -8.08 3.42
N GLY A 59 -3.32 -6.96 3.03
CA GLY A 59 -3.95 -6.00 2.16
C GLY A 59 -2.96 -5.35 1.20
N ALA A 60 -3.40 -5.11 -0.04
CA ALA A 60 -2.69 -4.26 -0.98
C ALA A 60 -3.65 -3.29 -1.69
N LEU A 61 -3.26 -2.02 -1.77
CA LEU A 61 -3.81 -1.03 -2.68
C LEU A 61 -2.80 -0.81 -3.80
N ILE A 62 -3.21 -0.96 -5.06
CA ILE A 62 -2.35 -0.82 -6.24
C ILE A 62 -2.92 0.28 -7.11
N HIS A 63 -2.16 1.35 -7.33
CA HIS A 63 -2.56 2.42 -8.25
C HIS A 63 -1.59 2.48 -9.43
N ILE A 64 -2.13 2.37 -10.64
CA ILE A 64 -1.35 2.33 -11.87
C ILE A 64 -1.64 3.61 -12.67
N CYS A 65 -0.59 4.37 -12.98
CA CYS A 65 -0.66 5.47 -13.93
C CYS A 65 0.10 5.08 -15.20
N GLY A 66 -0.42 5.44 -16.36
CA GLY A 66 0.30 5.29 -17.61
C GLY A 66 -0.17 6.24 -18.69
N GLY A 67 0.61 6.33 -19.75
CA GLY A 67 0.30 7.12 -20.94
C GLY A 67 -0.86 6.56 -21.74
N ASN A 68 -1.19 7.23 -22.86
CA ASN A 68 -2.21 6.76 -23.81
C ASN A 68 -1.84 5.42 -24.46
N ASP A 69 -0.57 5.05 -24.38
CA ASP A 69 0.00 3.80 -24.84
C ASP A 69 -0.07 2.67 -23.80
N MET A 70 -0.56 2.93 -22.57
CA MET A 70 -0.80 1.89 -21.58
C MET A 70 -2.05 1.08 -21.92
N THR A 71 -1.90 -0.25 -21.91
CA THR A 71 -2.98 -1.18 -22.17
C THR A 71 -3.64 -1.69 -20.89
N LEU A 72 -4.91 -2.09 -20.97
CA LEU A 72 -5.59 -2.77 -19.87
C LEU A 72 -4.88 -4.09 -19.46
N SER A 73 -4.26 -4.77 -20.44
CA SER A 73 -3.49 -5.99 -20.18
C SER A 73 -2.31 -5.74 -19.26
N GLU A 74 -1.60 -4.62 -19.44
CA GLU A 74 -0.49 -4.23 -18.58
C GLU A 74 -0.98 -3.88 -17.17
N ALA A 75 -2.05 -3.10 -17.04
CA ALA A 75 -2.64 -2.78 -15.73
C ALA A 75 -3.08 -4.05 -14.97
N ASN A 76 -3.77 -4.97 -15.67
CA ASN A 76 -4.16 -6.27 -15.11
C ASN A 76 -2.94 -7.13 -14.74
N SER A 77 -1.87 -7.07 -15.53
CA SER A 77 -0.62 -7.79 -15.27
C SER A 77 0.02 -7.32 -13.96
N VAL A 78 0.04 -6.01 -13.71
CA VAL A 78 0.51 -5.45 -12.43
C VAL A 78 -0.30 -6.02 -11.27
N ALA A 79 -1.63 -5.90 -11.31
CA ALA A 79 -2.50 -6.39 -10.24
C ALA A 79 -2.28 -7.89 -9.98
N LYS A 80 -2.24 -8.71 -11.03
CA LYS A 80 -2.02 -10.15 -10.94
C LYS A 80 -0.67 -10.49 -10.31
N LYS A 81 0.42 -9.88 -10.78
CA LYS A 81 1.79 -10.17 -10.31
C LYS A 81 2.00 -9.80 -8.85
N ILE A 82 1.42 -8.68 -8.39
CA ILE A 82 1.49 -8.29 -6.98
C ILE A 82 0.70 -9.28 -6.11
N SER A 83 -0.52 -9.65 -6.52
CA SER A 83 -1.32 -10.65 -5.80
C SER A 83 -0.61 -12.00 -5.71
N GLU A 84 0.05 -12.45 -6.79
CA GLU A 84 0.86 -13.68 -6.79
C GLU A 84 2.06 -13.59 -5.84
N LYS A 85 2.74 -12.44 -5.79
CA LYS A 85 3.88 -12.22 -4.87
C LYS A 85 3.49 -12.17 -3.39
N MET A 86 2.24 -11.82 -3.08
CA MET A 86 1.74 -11.83 -1.70
C MET A 86 1.49 -13.27 -1.19
N ASP A 87 1.33 -14.25 -2.08
CA ASP A 87 1.17 -15.69 -1.78
C ASP A 87 0.13 -16.03 -0.69
N VAL A 88 -1.06 -15.39 -0.75
CA VAL A 88 -2.16 -15.69 0.19
C VAL A 88 -3.53 -15.68 -0.47
N THR A 89 -4.30 -16.73 -0.19
CA THR A 89 -5.68 -16.92 -0.67
C THR A 89 -6.69 -15.94 -0.04
N ASP A 90 -6.40 -15.41 1.15
CA ASP A 90 -7.31 -14.55 1.92
C ASP A 90 -6.80 -13.10 2.01
N SER A 91 -6.00 -12.65 1.03
CA SER A 91 -5.53 -11.27 0.96
C SER A 91 -6.57 -10.37 0.26
N MET A 92 -6.72 -9.15 0.75
CA MET A 92 -7.57 -8.15 0.12
C MET A 92 -6.76 -7.27 -0.82
N VAL A 93 -7.01 -7.36 -2.12
CA VAL A 93 -6.33 -6.55 -3.13
C VAL A 93 -7.32 -5.63 -3.80
N ILE A 94 -7.10 -4.33 -3.67
CA ILE A 94 -7.84 -3.29 -4.37
C ILE A 94 -6.89 -2.63 -5.36
N TRP A 95 -7.30 -2.46 -6.60
CA TRP A 95 -6.45 -1.84 -7.61
C TRP A 95 -7.25 -0.90 -8.52
N GLY A 96 -6.57 0.12 -9.01
CA GLY A 96 -7.13 1.06 -9.97
C GLY A 96 -6.09 1.56 -10.96
N ALA A 97 -6.57 2.17 -12.03
CA ALA A 97 -5.74 2.62 -13.13
C ALA A 97 -6.23 3.95 -13.69
N ARG A 98 -5.27 4.84 -13.96
CA ARG A 98 -5.47 6.14 -14.60
C ARG A 98 -4.59 6.27 -15.83
N VAL A 99 -5.18 6.79 -16.90
CA VAL A 99 -4.46 7.25 -18.08
C VAL A 99 -4.25 8.76 -17.98
N SER A 100 -3.04 9.23 -18.27
CA SER A 100 -2.70 10.66 -18.30
C SER A 100 -1.52 10.92 -19.23
N ASP A 101 -1.58 12.02 -19.98
CA ASP A 101 -0.55 12.43 -20.95
C ASP A 101 0.82 12.69 -20.29
N GLU A 102 0.86 12.99 -18.98
CA GLU A 102 2.11 13.14 -18.22
C GLU A 102 2.96 11.86 -18.21
N PHE A 103 2.32 10.71 -18.39
CA PHE A 103 2.95 9.39 -18.36
C PHE A 103 3.14 8.81 -19.76
N ASP A 104 3.14 9.61 -20.82
CA ASP A 104 3.32 9.09 -22.19
C ASP A 104 4.62 8.29 -22.33
N GLY A 105 4.51 7.01 -22.70
CA GLY A 105 5.64 6.09 -22.78
C GLY A 105 6.10 5.50 -21.44
N PHE A 106 5.50 5.89 -20.31
CA PHE A 106 5.81 5.40 -18.97
C PHE A 106 4.63 4.66 -18.33
N ILE A 107 4.95 3.71 -17.44
CA ILE A 107 4.02 3.16 -16.45
C ILE A 107 4.59 3.45 -15.07
N ARG A 108 3.78 4.02 -14.18
CA ARG A 108 4.08 4.20 -12.76
C ARG A 108 3.13 3.35 -11.93
N VAL A 109 3.69 2.58 -11.00
CA VAL A 109 2.97 1.73 -10.05
C VAL A 109 3.21 2.27 -8.64
N MET A 110 2.13 2.59 -7.93
CA MET A 110 2.15 2.88 -6.50
C MET A 110 1.52 1.71 -5.76
N LEU A 111 2.21 1.24 -4.72
CA LEU A 111 1.81 0.13 -3.86
C LEU A 111 1.66 0.65 -2.43
N LEU A 112 0.55 0.30 -1.78
CA LEU A 112 0.39 0.37 -0.33
C LEU A 112 0.07 -1.04 0.14
N ILE A 113 1.01 -1.67 0.83
CA ILE A 113 0.93 -3.06 1.28
C ILE A 113 0.85 -3.06 2.80
N THR A 114 -0.01 -3.90 3.37
CA THR A 114 -0.38 -3.91 4.79
C THR A 114 -0.46 -5.34 5.32
N GLY A 115 -0.35 -5.50 6.64
CA GLY A 115 -0.32 -6.81 7.28
C GLY A 115 0.96 -7.60 7.00
N ILE A 116 2.06 -6.92 6.65
CA ILE A 116 3.35 -7.58 6.47
C ILE A 116 3.93 -7.99 7.84
N LYS A 117 4.63 -9.11 7.86
CA LYS A 117 5.35 -9.59 9.04
C LYS A 117 6.82 -9.27 8.87
N SER A 118 7.36 -8.42 9.75
CA SER A 118 8.80 -8.19 9.81
C SER A 118 9.31 -8.39 11.23
N PRO A 119 10.30 -9.28 11.43
CA PRO A 119 11.05 -9.37 12.67
C PRO A 119 11.78 -8.06 13.05
N GLN A 120 12.14 -7.23 12.07
CA GLN A 120 13.03 -6.08 12.23
C GLN A 120 12.31 -4.74 12.39
N ILE A 121 11.03 -4.64 12.00
CA ILE A 121 10.25 -3.38 12.10
C ILE A 121 9.81 -3.11 13.55
N PHE A 122 9.70 -4.15 14.37
CA PHE A 122 9.56 -3.99 15.81
C PHE A 122 10.95 -3.68 16.38
N GLY A 123 11.32 -2.39 16.39
CA GLY A 123 12.47 -1.93 17.16
C GLY A 123 12.41 -2.49 18.59
N SER A 124 13.54 -3.00 19.05
CA SER A 124 13.74 -3.51 20.41
C SER A 124 13.37 -2.43 21.44
N GLY A 125 12.11 -2.39 21.84
CA GLY A 125 11.60 -1.39 22.78
C GLY A 125 10.08 -1.37 22.96
N TYR A 126 9.27 -1.80 21.98
CA TYR A 126 7.81 -1.83 22.16
C TYR A 126 7.31 -3.21 22.59
N SER A 127 7.55 -3.55 23.85
CA SER A 127 6.78 -4.61 24.50
C SER A 127 5.36 -4.09 24.68
N ILE A 128 4.41 -4.54 23.84
CA ILE A 128 2.98 -4.40 24.13
C ILE A 128 2.77 -5.10 25.48
N ASN A 129 2.65 -4.30 26.55
CA ASN A 129 2.50 -4.83 27.89
C ASN A 129 1.08 -5.37 28.02
N LYS A 130 0.92 -6.67 27.74
CA LYS A 130 -0.37 -7.39 27.72
C LYS A 130 -1.08 -7.39 29.09
N SER A 131 -0.40 -6.96 30.16
CA SER A 131 -0.95 -6.81 31.51
C SER A 131 -1.87 -5.61 31.70
N VAL A 132 -1.85 -4.62 30.80
CA VAL A 132 -2.67 -3.41 30.90
C VAL A 132 -4.14 -3.67 30.50
N TYR A 133 -4.40 -4.69 29.66
CA TYR A 133 -5.77 -5.03 29.21
C TYR A 133 -6.59 -5.87 30.20
N SER A 134 -5.97 -6.51 31.20
CA SER A 134 -6.71 -7.36 32.14
C SER A 134 -7.21 -6.64 33.39
N SER A 135 -6.98 -5.33 33.51
CA SER A 135 -7.14 -4.63 34.78
C SER A 135 -7.89 -3.31 34.64
N GLN A 136 -9.06 -3.29 34.01
CA GLN A 136 -10.16 -2.38 34.39
C GLN A 136 -11.41 -2.65 33.54
N THR A 137 -12.27 -3.48 34.12
CA THR A 137 -13.71 -3.25 34.01
C THR A 137 -14.03 -1.85 34.55
N LYS A 138 -14.83 -1.09 33.79
CA LYS A 138 -15.51 0.18 34.09
C LYS A 138 -14.78 1.52 33.80
N HIS A 139 -15.37 2.21 32.81
CA HIS A 139 -15.48 3.66 32.54
C HIS A 139 -14.61 4.32 31.44
N SER A 140 -15.34 4.84 30.44
CA SER A 140 -15.09 5.87 29.41
C SER A 140 -13.97 5.67 28.37
N LYS A 141 -14.42 5.62 27.11
CA LYS A 141 -13.66 5.72 25.86
C LYS A 141 -12.73 6.94 25.85
N LEU A 142 -11.45 6.73 25.55
CA LEU A 142 -10.59 7.69 24.87
C LEU A 142 -9.75 6.90 23.86
N SER A 143 -9.89 7.24 22.58
CA SER A 143 -9.26 6.51 21.47
C SER A 143 -7.98 7.23 21.06
N LEU A 144 -6.86 6.50 20.99
CA LEU A 144 -5.57 7.02 20.50
C LEU A 144 -5.64 7.55 19.06
N SER A 145 -6.70 7.24 18.31
CA SER A 145 -6.97 7.90 17.02
C SER A 145 -7.06 9.41 17.17
N ASP A 146 -7.66 9.89 18.26
CA ASP A 146 -8.04 11.29 18.41
C ASP A 146 -6.82 12.17 18.72
N ASP A 147 -5.80 11.62 19.37
CA ASP A 147 -4.55 12.33 19.70
C ASP A 147 -3.63 12.51 18.48
N ILE A 148 -3.62 11.56 17.54
CA ILE A 148 -2.80 11.62 16.32
C ILE A 148 -3.34 12.65 15.33
N PHE A 149 -4.65 12.95 15.35
CA PHE A 149 -5.24 13.97 14.48
C PHE A 149 -5.20 15.38 15.07
N ASN A 150 -4.74 15.56 16.32
CA ASN A 150 -4.74 16.87 17.01
C ASN A 150 -3.38 17.59 17.03
N ILE A 151 -2.35 17.06 16.36
CA ILE A 151 -1.03 17.71 16.16
C ILE A 151 -1.07 18.89 15.16
N GLY A 152 -2.25 19.38 14.80
CA GLY A 152 -2.46 20.54 13.91
C GLY A 152 -2.39 21.92 14.58
N GLU A 153 -2.26 22.00 15.91
CA GLU A 153 -2.08 23.27 16.64
C GLU A 153 -0.67 23.36 17.24
N ILE A 154 0.34 23.52 16.38
CA ILE A 154 1.55 24.25 16.78
C ILE A 154 1.58 25.48 15.88
N ALA A 155 1.04 26.57 16.42
CA ALA A 155 1.15 27.89 15.84
C ALA A 155 2.64 28.24 15.66
N PHE A 156 2.99 28.65 14.44
CA PHE A 156 4.20 29.44 14.22
C PHE A 156 3.88 30.87 14.68
N ASP A 157 4.49 31.30 15.78
CA ASP A 157 4.83 32.72 16.00
C ASP A 157 6.12 33.05 15.22
#